data_AF-A0A517QE35-F1
#
_entry.id   AF-A0A517QE35-F1
#
_cell.length_a   1.000
_cell.length_b   1.000
_cell.length_c   1.000
_cell.angle_alpha   90.00
_cell.angle_beta   90.00
_cell.angle_gamma   90.00
#
_symmetry.space_group_name_H-M   'P 1'
#
loop_
_entity.id
_entity.type
_entity.pdbx_description
1 polymer ?
#
loop_
_entity_poly.entity_id
_entity_poly.type
_entity_poly.pdbx_seq_one_letter_code
_entity_poly.pdbx_strand_id
1 'polypeptide(L)'
;MSDQELTQWLVMKINESTNLLAIMTQNTKGSWWVPYEIGVAKQAPRVITSYTNLSENDLPEYLKEWPRLRTYKSIDLFAMYYKSQKAILNEQIIEKQATASQQIQSVDAFHEQLKFDLGQ
;
A
#
# COMPACT_ATOMS: atom_id res chain seq x y z
N MET A 1 20.91 2.56 -19.15
CA MET A 1 19.81 3.12 -18.35
C MET A 1 20.42 4.12 -17.40
N SER A 2 20.17 5.40 -17.64
CA SER A 2 20.56 6.51 -16.76
C SER A 2 19.68 6.53 -15.52
N ASP A 3 20.13 7.23 -14.47
CA ASP A 3 19.36 7.42 -13.23
C ASP A 3 17.98 8.05 -13.48
N GLN A 4 17.90 8.92 -14.50
CA GLN A 4 16.64 9.53 -14.93
C GLN A 4 15.69 8.51 -15.56
N GLU A 5 16.20 7.64 -16.43
CA GLU A 5 15.40 6.57 -17.04
C GLU A 5 14.91 5.57 -15.99
N LEU A 6 15.72 5.28 -14.97
CA LEU A 6 15.32 4.44 -13.83
C LEU A 6 14.18 5.04 -13.03
N THR A 7 14.29 6.33 -12.70
CA THR A 7 13.26 7.02 -11.93
C THR A 7 11.94 7.08 -12.69
N GLN A 8 11.99 7.37 -13.99
CA GLN A 8 10.80 7.41 -14.84
C GLN A 8 10.15 6.02 -14.97
N TRP A 9 10.96 4.99 -15.19
CA TRP A 9 10.47 3.62 -15.27
C TRP A 9 9.83 3.16 -13.96
N LEU A 10 10.42 3.51 -12.81
CA LEU A 10 9.87 3.21 -11.49
C LEU A 10 8.51 3.89 -11.28
N VAL A 11 8.42 5.19 -11.56
CA VAL A 11 7.16 5.95 -11.43
C VAL A 11 6.08 5.38 -12.35
N MET A 12 6.43 5.03 -13.59
CA MET A 12 5.52 4.38 -14.53
C MET A 12 4.98 3.06 -13.94
N LYS A 13 5.84 2.24 -13.35
CA LYS A 13 5.44 0.96 -12.74
C LYS A 13 4.57 1.13 -11.50
N ILE A 14 4.85 2.12 -10.67
CA ILE A 14 3.97 2.47 -9.53
C ILE A 14 2.61 2.91 -10.06
N ASN A 15 2.57 3.68 -11.15
CA ASN A 15 1.32 4.15 -11.73
C ASN A 15 0.45 3.04 -12.33
N GLU A 16 1.06 1.99 -12.86
CA GLU A 16 0.37 0.78 -13.35
C GLU A 16 -0.07 -0.15 -12.21
N SER A 17 0.41 0.07 -10.98
CA SER A 17 0.14 -0.80 -9.83
C SER A 17 -1.10 -0.36 -9.05
N THR A 18 -1.88 -1.33 -8.59
CA THR A 18 -3.07 -1.11 -7.75
C THR A 18 -2.74 -1.06 -6.25
N ASN A 19 -1.64 -1.71 -5.85
CA ASN A 19 -1.20 -1.78 -4.47
C ASN A 19 0.31 -1.52 -4.41
N LEU A 20 0.77 -0.96 -3.29
CA LEU A 20 2.19 -0.86 -2.95
C LEU A 20 2.44 -1.60 -1.64
N LEU A 21 3.39 -2.54 -1.65
CA LEU A 21 3.89 -3.22 -0.46
C LEU A 21 5.36 -2.84 -0.25
N ALA A 22 5.62 -1.97 0.72
CA ALA A 22 6.97 -1.55 1.07
C ALA A 22 7.65 -2.60 1.97
N ILE A 23 8.78 -3.17 1.54
CA ILE A 23 9.54 -4.13 2.35
C ILE A 23 10.58 -3.38 3.17
N MET A 24 10.42 -3.37 4.49
CA MET A 24 11.25 -2.59 5.41
C MET A 24 12.06 -3.48 6.34
N THR A 25 13.37 -3.35 6.23
CA THR A 25 14.37 -4.05 7.02
C THR A 25 15.33 -3.03 7.62
N GLN A 26 16.24 -3.48 8.48
CA GLN A 26 17.27 -2.60 9.05
C GLN A 26 18.15 -1.94 7.98
N ASN A 27 18.34 -2.61 6.83
CA ASN A 27 19.15 -2.12 5.72
C ASN A 27 18.40 -1.08 4.87
N THR A 28 17.07 -1.18 4.79
CA THR A 28 16.26 -0.27 3.95
C THR A 28 15.65 0.89 4.73
N LYS A 29 15.73 0.89 6.08
CA LYS A 29 15.17 1.97 6.93
C LYS A 29 15.68 3.38 6.60
N GLY A 30 16.95 3.49 6.17
CA GLY A 30 17.59 4.75 5.80
C GLY A 30 17.53 5.05 4.30
N SER A 31 16.85 4.22 3.51
CA SER A 31 16.75 4.42 2.07
C SER A 31 15.81 5.58 1.75
N TRP A 32 16.28 6.52 0.93
CA TRP A 32 15.46 7.61 0.38
C TRP A 32 14.46 7.13 -0.67
N TRP A 33 14.66 5.94 -1.24
CA TRP A 33 13.75 5.40 -2.25
C TRP A 33 12.38 5.00 -1.69
N VAL A 34 12.32 4.47 -0.47
CA VAL A 34 11.06 4.05 0.16
C VAL A 34 10.08 5.23 0.34
N PRO A 35 10.46 6.35 0.99
CA PRO A 35 9.55 7.49 1.12
C PRO A 35 9.22 8.11 -0.23
N TYR A 36 10.14 8.07 -1.20
CA TYR A 36 9.87 8.52 -2.57
C TYR A 36 8.78 7.68 -3.25
N GLU A 37 8.92 6.35 -3.25
CA GLU A 37 7.94 5.41 -3.85
C GLU A 37 6.56 5.54 -3.21
N ILE A 38 6.52 5.64 -1.87
CA ILE A 38 5.29 5.87 -1.12
C ILE A 38 4.66 7.21 -1.49
N GLY A 39 5.46 8.27 -1.61
CA GLY A 39 5.00 9.59 -2.02
C GLY A 39 4.36 9.59 -3.41
N VAL A 40 4.93 8.85 -4.36
CA VAL A 40 4.35 8.66 -5.71
C VAL A 40 3.06 7.83 -5.62
N ALA A 41 3.06 6.75 -4.85
CA ALA A 41 1.90 5.87 -4.72
C ALA A 41 0.69 6.58 -4.08
N LYS A 42 0.92 7.50 -3.14
CA LYS A 42 -0.11 8.28 -2.44
C LYS A 42 -0.89 9.24 -3.36
N GLN A 43 -0.39 9.55 -4.55
CA GLN A 43 -1.05 10.47 -5.49
C GLN A 43 -2.30 9.90 -6.16
N ALA A 44 -2.61 8.61 -5.95
CA ALA A 44 -3.84 7.98 -6.42
C ALA A 44 -4.41 7.08 -5.31
N PRO A 45 -5.71 6.71 -5.34
CA PRO A 45 -6.31 5.79 -4.38
C PRO A 45 -5.73 4.39 -4.54
N ARG A 46 -4.55 4.16 -3.95
CA ARG A 46 -3.85 2.87 -3.91
C ARG A 46 -3.78 2.36 -2.50
N VAL A 47 -3.92 1.05 -2.37
CA VAL A 47 -3.67 0.39 -1.10
C VAL A 47 -2.17 0.34 -0.86
N ILE A 48 -1.70 1.14 0.09
CA ILE A 48 -0.31 1.13 0.57
C ILE A 48 -0.25 0.31 1.86
N THR A 49 0.74 -0.58 1.96
CA THR A 49 1.06 -1.36 3.16
C THR A 49 2.57 -1.54 3.28
N SER A 50 3.04 -1.98 4.44
CA SER A 50 4.45 -2.36 4.62
C SER A 50 4.58 -3.77 5.16
N TYR A 51 5.67 -4.46 4.85
CA TYR A 51 6.06 -5.69 5.54
C TYR A 51 7.38 -5.46 6.28
N THR A 52 7.38 -5.64 7.60
CA THR A 52 8.55 -5.32 8.41
C THR A 52 8.64 -6.08 9.73
N ASN A 53 9.88 -6.43 10.09
CA ASN A 53 10.24 -6.94 11.41
C ASN A 53 10.86 -5.87 12.32
N LEU A 54 10.92 -4.60 11.89
CA LEU A 54 11.47 -3.51 12.68
C LEU A 54 10.64 -3.25 13.93
N SER A 55 11.28 -2.97 15.05
CA SER A 55 10.58 -2.55 16.28
C SER A 55 9.85 -1.21 16.06
N GLU A 56 8.86 -0.89 16.88
CA GLU A 56 8.16 0.42 16.80
C GLU A 56 9.11 1.61 17.01
N ASN A 57 10.22 1.42 17.74
CA ASN A 57 11.24 2.44 17.95
C ASN A 57 12.14 2.66 16.73
N ASP A 58 12.34 1.63 15.90
CA ASP A 58 13.15 1.69 14.68
C ASP A 58 12.34 2.03 13.43
N LEU A 59 11.00 2.01 13.54
CA LEU A 59 10.10 2.23 12.43
C LEU A 59 10.02 3.73 12.08
N PRO A 60 10.29 4.11 10.83
CA PRO A 60 10.06 5.47 10.38
C PRO A 60 8.60 5.92 10.58
N GLU A 61 8.41 7.12 11.11
CA GLU A 61 7.09 7.65 11.49
C GLU A 61 6.09 7.64 10.32
N TYR A 62 6.55 7.94 9.11
CA TYR A 62 5.70 7.97 7.92
C TYR A 62 5.05 6.62 7.61
N LEU A 63 5.62 5.48 8.02
CA LEU A 63 5.03 4.16 7.79
C LEU A 63 3.85 3.86 8.72
N LYS A 64 3.69 4.61 9.80
CA LYS A 64 2.56 4.43 10.73
C LYS A 64 1.22 4.89 10.12
N GLU A 65 1.28 5.70 9.05
CA GLU A 65 0.11 6.11 8.27
C GLU A 65 -0.61 4.91 7.63
N TRP A 66 0.08 3.80 7.35
CA TRP A 66 -0.49 2.62 6.68
C TRP A 66 -0.42 1.34 7.53
N PRO A 67 -1.20 0.30 7.18
CA PRO A 67 -1.11 -1.01 7.83
C PRO A 67 0.28 -1.64 7.66
N ARG A 68 0.77 -2.26 8.75
CA ARG A 68 2.11 -2.84 8.85
C ARG A 68 2.01 -4.34 9.06
N LEU A 69 2.32 -5.11 8.04
CA LEU A 69 2.34 -6.56 8.06
C LEU A 69 3.63 -7.03 8.75
N ARG A 70 3.50 -7.89 9.77
CA ARG A 70 4.63 -8.36 10.58
C ARG A 70 4.79 -9.88 10.59
N THR A 71 3.78 -10.60 10.11
CA THR A 71 3.71 -12.06 10.12
C THR A 71 3.07 -12.60 8.85
N TYR A 72 3.25 -13.90 8.56
CA TYR A 72 2.52 -14.55 7.48
C TYR A 72 1.00 -14.44 7.65
N LYS A 73 0.48 -14.56 8.88
CA LYS A 73 -0.95 -14.35 9.17
C LYS A 73 -1.44 -12.97 8.76
N SER A 74 -0.64 -11.92 8.96
CA SER A 74 -1.00 -10.57 8.51
C SER A 74 -1.01 -10.43 6.97
N ILE A 75 -0.15 -11.18 6.27
CA ILE A 75 -0.17 -11.24 4.80
C ILE A 75 -1.43 -11.98 4.33
N ASP A 76 -1.79 -13.09 4.96
CA ASP A 76 -3.00 -13.85 4.64
C ASP A 76 -4.25 -12.99 4.84
N LEU A 77 -4.29 -12.23 5.94
CA LEU A 77 -5.37 -11.30 6.24
C LEU A 77 -5.48 -10.21 5.16
N PHE A 78 -4.36 -9.57 4.80
CA PHE A 78 -4.31 -8.62 3.68
C PHE A 78 -4.85 -9.25 2.39
N ALA A 79 -4.42 -10.47 2.05
CA ALA A 79 -4.84 -11.16 0.83
C ALA A 79 -6.34 -11.49 0.84
N MET A 80 -6.90 -11.84 2.01
CA MET A 80 -8.34 -12.04 2.18
C MET A 80 -9.12 -10.75 1.91
N TYR A 81 -8.74 -9.65 2.57
CA TYR A 81 -9.37 -8.35 2.35
C TYR A 81 -9.27 -7.91 0.89
N TYR A 82 -8.08 -8.02 0.30
CA TYR A 82 -7.86 -7.63 -1.09
C TYR A 82 -8.73 -8.43 -2.07
N LYS A 83 -8.85 -9.75 -1.88
CA LYS A 83 -9.73 -10.60 -2.71
C LYS A 83 -11.19 -10.22 -2.56
N SER A 84 -11.65 -9.94 -1.33
CA SER A 84 -13.04 -9.53 -1.07
C SER A 84 -13.37 -8.20 -1.75
N GLN A 85 -12.49 -7.20 -1.61
CA GLN A 85 -12.68 -5.88 -2.21
C GLN A 85 -12.61 -5.95 -3.74
N LYS A 86 -11.70 -6.75 -4.30
CA LYS A 86 -11.61 -6.95 -5.74
C LYS A 86 -12.87 -7.61 -6.33
N ALA A 87 -13.51 -8.53 -5.59
CA ALA A 87 -14.78 -9.12 -6.00
C ALA A 87 -15.88 -8.04 -6.09
N ILE A 88 -15.99 -7.19 -5.07
CA ILE A 88 -16.94 -6.07 -5.02
C ILE A 88 -16.68 -5.07 -6.15
N LEU A 89 -15.42 -4.68 -6.37
CA LEU A 89 -15.07 -3.75 -7.45
C LEU A 89 -15.41 -4.31 -8.83
N ASN A 90 -15.18 -5.60 -9.05
CA ASN A 90 -15.56 -6.25 -10.31
C ASN A 90 -17.07 -6.20 -10.54
N GLU A 91 -17.87 -6.41 -9.49
CA GLU A 91 -19.34 -6.28 -9.54
C GLU A 91 -19.75 -4.83 -9.85
N GLN A 92 -19.16 -3.83 -9.19
CA GLN A 92 -19.45 -2.41 -9.41
C GLN A 92 -19.03 -1.88 -10.80
N ILE A 93 -17.95 -2.42 -11.37
CA ILE A 93 -17.50 -2.08 -12.73
C ILE A 93 -18.50 -2.57 -13.77
N ILE A 94 -19.08 -3.76 -13.57
CA ILE A 94 -20.17 -4.27 -14.42
C ILE A 94 -21.37 -3.32 -14.37
N GLU A 95 -21.60 -2.68 -13.22
CA GLU A 95 -22.68 -1.72 -13.00
C GLU A 95 -22.35 -0.27 -13.40
N LYS A 96 -21.11 0.02 -13.86
CA LYS A 96 -20.60 1.36 -14.28
C LYS A 96 -20.75 2.49 -13.24
N GLN A 97 -20.63 2.19 -11.95
CA GLN A 97 -21.02 3.15 -10.89
C GLN A 97 -19.90 3.80 -10.06
N ALA A 98 -18.63 3.39 -10.18
CA ALA A 98 -17.60 3.89 -9.26
C ALA A 98 -17.02 5.26 -9.68
N THR A 99 -17.24 6.28 -8.84
CA THR A 99 -16.61 7.60 -8.91
C THR A 99 -15.25 7.62 -8.22
N ALA A 100 -14.38 8.59 -8.57
CA ALA A 100 -13.06 8.74 -7.93
C ALA A 100 -13.14 8.91 -6.39
N SER A 101 -14.14 9.65 -5.89
CA SER A 101 -14.36 9.84 -4.45
C SER A 101 -14.71 8.54 -3.73
N GLN A 102 -15.50 7.67 -4.37
CA GLN A 102 -15.83 6.35 -3.81
C GLN A 102 -14.61 5.42 -3.77
N GLN A 103 -13.71 5.50 -4.76
CA GLN A 103 -12.46 4.74 -4.74
C GLN A 103 -11.56 5.14 -3.57
N ILE A 104 -11.43 6.44 -3.28
CA ILE A 104 -10.66 6.94 -2.13
C ILE A 104 -11.25 6.40 -0.82
N GLN A 105 -12.56 6.57 -0.60
CA GLN A 105 -13.23 6.07 0.61
C GLN A 105 -13.08 4.55 0.78
N SER A 106 -13.13 3.80 -0.31
CA SER A 106 -12.93 2.35 -0.30
C SER A 106 -11.51 1.97 0.13
N VAL A 107 -10.50 2.74 -0.26
CA VAL A 107 -9.10 2.51 0.14
C VAL A 107 -8.89 2.87 1.61
N ASP A 108 -9.43 4.01 2.06
CA ASP A 108 -9.32 4.43 3.46
C ASP A 108 -10.00 3.40 4.39
N ALA A 109 -11.21 2.96 4.05
CA ALA A 109 -11.92 1.92 4.80
C ALA A 109 -11.14 0.59 4.83
N PHE A 110 -10.47 0.24 3.73
CA PHE A 110 -9.58 -0.93 3.69
C PHE A 110 -8.42 -0.78 4.68
N HIS A 111 -7.77 0.39 4.71
CA HIS A 111 -6.64 0.65 5.61
C HIS A 111 -7.08 0.64 7.07
N GLU A 112 -8.21 1.26 7.40
CA GLU A 112 -8.75 1.29 8.76
C GLU A 112 -9.11 -0.12 9.26
N GLN A 113 -9.85 -0.89 8.45
CA GLN A 113 -10.24 -2.24 8.84
C GLN A 113 -9.02 -3.16 9.02
N LEU A 114 -8.05 -3.09 8.10
CA LEU A 114 -6.84 -3.89 8.20
C LEU A 114 -6.00 -3.48 9.41
N LYS A 115 -5.91 -2.18 9.74
CA LYS A 115 -5.23 -1.74 10.97
C LYS A 115 -5.93 -2.26 12.22
N PHE A 116 -7.25 -2.16 12.27
CA PHE A 116 -8.04 -2.63 13.40
C PHE A 116 -7.79 -4.12 13.69
N ASP A 117 -7.88 -4.98 12.67
CA ASP A 117 -7.65 -6.42 12.82
C ASP A 117 -6.20 -6.78 13.15
N LEU A 118 -5.25 -5.92 12.76
CA LEU A 118 -3.83 -6.07 13.10
C LEU A 118 -3.45 -5.45 14.46
N GLY A 119 -4.38 -4.74 15.12
CA GLY A 119 -4.17 -4.05 16.39
C GLY A 119 -3.23 -2.85 16.29
N GLN A 120 -3.40 -2.00 15.27
CA GLN A 120 -2.49 -0.90 14.90
C GLN A 120 -3.11 0.50 14.91
#